data_AF-A0A1E1LTS8-F1
#
_entry.id   AF-A0A1E1LTS8-F1
#
_cell.length_a   1.000
_cell.length_b   1.000
_cell.length_c   1.000
_cell.angle_alpha   90.00
_cell.angle_beta   90.00
_cell.angle_gamma   90.00
#
_symmetry.space_group_name_H-M   'P 1'
#
loop_
_entity.id
_entity.type
_entity.pdbx_description
1 polymer ?
#
loop_
_entity_poly.entity_id
_entity_poly.type
_entity_poly.pdbx_seq_one_letter_code
_entity_poly.pdbx_strand_id
1 'polypeptide(L)' 'MPFLTSVIKESLRLYPLVPLNNRTIIKTTTLPTSSGPDRESPVLVRKGELVVFSSYIHSRRRNLFGMDTDDFRPER' A
#
# COMPACT_ATOMS: atom_id res chain seq x y z
N MET A 1 -6.05 -21.66 -15.43
CA MET A 1 -4.81 -21.24 -16.12
C MET A 1 -3.95 -20.44 -15.14
N PRO A 2 -2.97 -21.08 -14.48
CA PRO A 2 -2.22 -20.44 -13.39
C PRO A 2 -1.44 -19.20 -13.85
N PHE A 3 -0.77 -19.26 -15.00
CA PHE A 3 0.00 -18.13 -15.52
C PHE A 3 -0.86 -16.89 -15.84
N LEU A 4 -2.03 -17.09 -16.45
CA LEU A 4 -2.97 -16.00 -16.73
C LEU A 4 -3.39 -15.27 -15.45
N THR A 5 -3.66 -16.01 -14.37
CA THR A 5 -3.98 -15.43 -13.07
C THR A 5 -2.83 -14.58 -12.54
N SER A 6 -1.58 -15.02 -12.70
CA SER A 6 -0.42 -14.26 -12.25
C SER A 6 -0.20 -12.98 -13.07
N VAL A 7 -0.41 -13.02 -14.38
CA VAL A 7 -0.39 -11.83 -15.25
C VAL A 7 -1.41 -10.78 -14.77
N ILE A 8 -2.65 -11.21 -14.45
CA ILE A 8 -3.69 -10.32 -13.94
C ILE A 8 -3.29 -9.71 -12.59
N LYS A 9 -2.78 -10.53 -11.67
CA LYS A 9 -2.35 -10.06 -10.34
C LYS A 9 -1.20 -9.06 -10.44
N GLU A 10 -0.20 -9.34 -11.27
CA GLU A 10 0.96 -8.47 -11.44
C GLU A 10 0.57 -7.14 -12.11
N SER A 11 -0.37 -7.19 -13.05
CA SER A 11 -0.96 -5.99 -13.66
C SER A 11 -1.64 -5.11 -12.61
N LEU A 12 -2.45 -5.69 -11.72
CA LEU A 12 -3.14 -4.94 -10.67
C LEU A 12 -2.19 -4.47 -9.55
N ARG A 13 -1.09 -5.18 -9.31
CA ARG A 13 -0.05 -4.78 -8.36
C ARG A 13 0.65 -3.49 -8.81
N LEU A 14 1.09 -3.45 -10.07
CA LEU A 14 1.78 -2.29 -10.62
C LEU A 14 0.81 -1.17 -11.02
N TYR A 15 -0.34 -1.51 -11.58
CA TYR A 15 -1.30 -0.56 -12.14
C TYR A 15 -2.70 -0.74 -11.53
N PRO A 16 -2.87 -0.48 -10.22
CA PRO A 16 -4.18 -0.52 -9.60
C PRO A 16 -5.07 0.58 -10.16
N LEU A 17 -6.31 0.24 -10.52
CA LEU A 17 -7.32 1.21 -11.00
C LEU A 17 -7.62 2.31 -9.96
N VAL A 18 -7.55 1.95 -8.67
CA VAL A 18 -7.74 2.88 -7.55
C VAL A 18 -6.47 2.87 -6.69
N PRO A 19 -5.49 3.75 -7.00
CA PRO A 19 -4.17 3.74 -6.35
C PRO A 19 -4.17 4.37 -4.96
N LEU A 20 -5.19 5.15 -4.62
CA LEU A 20 -5.33 5.87 -3.36
C LEU A 20 -6.69 5.57 -2.74
N ASN A 21 -6.69 5.19 -1.47
CA ASN A 21 -7.90 5.00 -0.68
C ASN A 21 -7.82 5.91 0.54
N ASN A 22 -8.94 6.53 0.87
CA ASN A 22 -9.04 7.43 2.01
C ASN A 22 -10.07 6.93 3.04
N ARG A 23 -9.85 7.29 4.30
CA ARG A 23 -10.74 7.00 5.42
C ARG A 23 -10.77 8.21 6.34
N THR A 24 -11.97 8.67 6.70
CA THR A 24 -12.14 9.70 7.71
C THR A 24 -12.24 9.06 9.09
N ILE A 25 -11.44 9.55 10.03
CA ILE A 25 -11.37 9.01 11.37
C ILE A 25 -12.65 9.36 12.15
N ILE A 26 -13.42 8.34 12.54
CA ILE A 26 -14.67 8.52 13.30
C ILE A 26 -14.45 8.68 14.82
N LYS A 27 -13.30 8.23 15.33
CA LYS A 27 -12.89 8.28 16.73
C LYS A 27 -11.38 8.46 16.80
N THR A 28 -10.91 9.41 17.61
CA THR A 28 -9.48 9.61 17.88
C THR A 28 -8.83 8.30 18.30
N THR A 29 -7.78 7.91 17.59
CA THR A 29 -7.08 6.63 17.76
C THR A 29 -5.61 6.79 17.42
N THR A 30 -4.81 5.76 17.69
CA THR A 30 -3.43 5.67 17.23
C THR A 30 -3.34 4.70 16.05
N LEU A 31 -2.52 5.03 15.06
CA LEU A 31 -2.06 4.11 14.04
C LEU A 31 -0.73 3.48 14.48
N PRO A 32 -0.49 2.20 14.19
CA PRO A 32 0.70 1.50 14.68
C PRO A 32 2.00 1.97 14.01
N THR A 33 1.90 2.49 12.78
CA THR A 33 3.06 2.91 12.00
C THR A 33 2.86 4.32 11.44
N SER A 34 3.92 5.12 11.50
CA SER A 34 3.93 6.45 10.92
C SER A 34 4.21 6.41 9.42
N SER A 35 3.71 7.40 8.70
CA SER A 35 4.17 7.68 7.33
C SER A 35 5.46 8.54 7.32
N GLY A 36 6.03 8.83 8.49
CA GLY A 36 7.23 9.64 8.66
C GLY A 36 8.53 8.85 8.43
N PRO A 37 9.69 9.49 8.66
CA PRO A 37 11.00 8.87 8.45
C PRO A 37 11.21 7.60 9.29
N ASP A 38 10.67 7.59 10.50
CA ASP A 38 10.85 6.53 11.48
C ASP A 38 10.02 5.27 11.15
N ARG A 39 8.94 5.41 10.36
CA ARG A 39 8.03 4.36 9.81
C ARG A 39 7.46 3.32 10.79
N GLU A 40 7.90 3.29 12.04
CA GLU A 40 7.53 2.29 13.04
C GLU A 40 6.93 2.89 14.30
N SER A 41 7.16 4.18 14.57
CA SER A 41 6.54 4.84 15.71
C SER A 41 5.03 5.06 15.50
N PRO A 42 4.23 4.90 16.57
CA PRO A 42 2.79 5.10 16.49
C PRO A 42 2.44 6.58 16.26
N VAL A 43 1.35 6.83 15.54
CA VAL A 43 0.87 8.19 15.23
C VAL A 43 -0.52 8.38 15.77
N LEU A 44 -0.73 9.45 16.54
CA LEU A 44 -2.05 9.89 16.95
C LEU A 44 -2.80 10.49 15.75
N VAL A 45 -3.99 9.95 15.46
CA VAL A 45 -4.92 10.50 14.47
C VAL A 45 -6.23 10.90 15.16
N ARG A 46 -6.67 12.13 14.94
CA ARG A 46 -7.83 12.72 15.61
C ARG A 46 -9.12 12.47 14.84
N LYS A 47 -10.24 12.44 15.56
CA LYS A 47 -11.57 12.43 14.94
C LYS A 47 -11.70 13.56 13.91
N GLY A 48 -12.15 13.22 12.70
CA GLY A 48 -12.30 14.13 11.58
C GLY A 48 -11.09 14.23 10.65
N GLU A 49 -9.92 13.73 11.06
CA GLU A 49 -8.74 13.70 10.18
C GLU A 49 -8.92 12.67 9.06
N LEU A 50 -8.32 12.96 7.90
CA LEU A 50 -8.31 12.09 6.74
C LEU A 50 -7.03 11.26 6.72
N VAL A 51 -7.16 9.94 6.71
CA VAL A 51 -6.04 9.03 6.49
C VAL A 51 -6.11 8.53 5.06
N VAL A 52 -5.00 8.68 4.33
CA VAL A 52 -4.85 8.20 2.95
C VAL A 52 -3.80 7.11 2.93
N PHE A 53 -4.13 5.98 2.32
CA PHE A 53 -3.17 4.91 2.05
C PHE A 53 -3.12 4.60 0.56
N SER A 54 -1.92 4.32 0.06
CA SER A 54 -1.68 4.06 -1.35
C SER A 54 -1.37 2.60 -1.59
N SER A 55 -2.27 1.89 -2.30
CA SER A 55 -1.99 0.54 -2.80
C SER A 55 -0.83 0.58 -3.80
N TYR A 56 -0.76 1.61 -4.63
CA TYR A 56 0.31 1.82 -5.61
C TYR A 56 1.71 1.86 -4.97
N ILE A 57 1.88 2.65 -3.89
CA ILE A 57 3.16 2.74 -3.16
C ILE A 57 3.41 1.46 -2.36
N HIS A 58 2.37 0.91 -1.71
CA HIS A 58 2.52 -0.29 -0.89
C HIS A 58 2.98 -1.50 -1.71
N SER A 59 2.44 -1.65 -2.92
CA SER A 59 2.81 -2.70 -3.87
C SER A 59 4.21 -2.54 -4.49
N ARG A 60 4.88 -1.40 -4.28
CA ARG A 60 6.25 -1.08 -4.73
C ARG A 60 7.27 -1.04 -3.60
N ARG A 61 6.89 -1.55 -2.43
CA ARG A 61 7.77 -1.60 -1.28
C ARG A 61 8.83 -2.69 -1.49
N ARG A 62 10.08 -2.27 -1.72
CA ARG A 62 11.21 -3.19 -1.91
C ARG A 62 11.42 -4.17 -0.76
N ASN A 63 11.10 -3.78 0.47
CA ASN A 63 11.17 -4.65 1.64
C ASN A 63 10.11 -5.77 1.65
N LEU A 64 9.04 -5.64 0.87
CA LEU A 64 7.97 -6.65 0.76
C LEU A 64 8.05 -7.44 -0.55
N PHE A 65 8.38 -6.76 -1.66
CA PHE A 65 8.36 -7.33 -2.99
C PHE A 65 9.74 -7.60 -3.59
N GLY A 66 10.83 -7.21 -2.93
CA GLY A 66 12.19 -7.36 -3.47
C GLY A 66 12.66 -6.15 -4.28
N MET A 67 13.90 -6.24 -4.76
CA MET A 67 14.56 -5.12 -5.46
C MET A 67 13.98 -4.86 -6.86
N ASP A 68 13.39 -5.88 -7.48
CA ASP A 68 12.74 -5.86 -8.80
C ASP A 68 11.26 -5.43 -8.70
N THR A 69 10.86 -4.74 -7.63
CA THR A 69 9.44 -4.42 -7.38
C THR A 69 8.81 -3.51 -8.45
N ASP A 70 9.62 -2.76 -9.16
CA ASP A 70 9.18 -1.86 -10.23
C ASP A 70 9.04 -2.60 -11.58
N ASP A 71 9.57 -3.82 -11.69
CA ASP A 71 9.52 -4.65 -12.90
C ASP A 71 8.20 -5.44 -12.96
N PHE A 72 7.65 -5.57 -14.18
CA PHE A 72 6.49 -6.41 -14.44
C PHE A 72 6.94 -7.87 -14.56
N ARG A 73 6.74 -8.67 -13.50
CA ARG A 73 7.18 -10.07 -13.44
C ARG A 73 6.02 -11.01 -13.06
N PRO A 74 5.29 -11.56 -14.04
CA PRO A 74 4.17 -12.47 -13.78
C PRO A 74 4.54 -13.73 -12.98
N GLU A 75 5.80 -14.15 -12.97
CA GLU A 75 6.27 -15.34 -12.23
C GLU A 75 6.67 -15.03 -10.77
N ARG A 76 6.30 -13.86 -10.24
CA ARG A 76 6.58 -13.48 -8.85
C ARG A 76 5.85 -14.34 -7.83
#